data_AF-A0AAD3VZU8-F1
#
_entry.id   AF-A0AAD3VZU8-F1
#
_cell.length_a   1.000
_cell.length_b   1.000
_cell.length_c   1.000
_cell.angle_alpha   90.00
_cell.angle_beta   90.00
_cell.angle_gamma   90.00
#
_symmetry.space_group_name_H-M   'P 1'
#
loop_
_entity.id
_entity.type
_entity.pdbx_description
1 polymer ?
#
loop_
_entity_poly.entity_id
_entity_poly.type
_entity_poly.pdbx_seq_one_letter_code
_entity_poly.pdbx_strand_id
1 'polypeptide(L)'
;MAVVLAVSGCTNAPEKEPIAMEPSIEKDLKQVHPDEDVNHTFNTRFSLDNALDRIGQLKTISMPPGEKSMAFSNSVGAVEGALRKQDYEIKKLEFELAKILFRDGEITREQLDEKEAVYDKAVSEFKAFWESFGISD
;
A
#
# COMPACT_ATOMS: atom_id res chain seq x y z
N MET A 1 -48.22 45.00 14.61
CA MET A 1 -46.88 44.45 14.91
C MET A 1 -46.65 43.28 13.98
N ALA A 2 -45.79 43.44 12.97
CA ALA A 2 -45.37 42.35 12.10
C ALA A 2 -43.99 41.89 12.57
N VAL A 3 -43.88 40.62 12.97
CA VAL A 3 -42.60 39.99 13.31
C VAL A 3 -41.97 39.52 12.00
N VAL A 4 -40.87 40.16 11.62
CA VAL A 4 -40.03 39.72 10.51
C VAL A 4 -39.09 38.66 11.06
N LEU A 5 -39.31 37.40 10.67
CA LEU A 5 -38.37 36.30 10.91
C LEU A 5 -37.22 36.45 9.91
N ALA A 6 -36.04 36.80 10.42
CA ALA A 6 -34.81 36.76 9.65
C ALA A 6 -34.49 35.30 9.32
N VAL A 7 -34.52 34.96 8.03
CA VAL A 7 -34.01 33.69 7.51
C VAL A 7 -32.50 33.77 7.62
N SER A 8 -31.92 33.15 8.65
CA SER A 8 -30.48 32.95 8.76
C SER A 8 -30.01 32.19 7.53
N GLY A 9 -29.26 32.87 6.66
CA GLY A 9 -28.64 32.26 5.51
C GLY A 9 -27.72 31.13 5.96
N CYS A 10 -27.87 29.96 5.34
CA CYS A 10 -26.88 28.90 5.41
C CYS A 10 -25.59 29.43 4.78
N THR A 11 -24.69 29.97 5.58
CA THR A 11 -23.32 30.20 5.17
C THR A 11 -22.69 28.82 4.96
N ASN A 12 -22.34 28.47 3.72
CA ASN A 12 -21.50 27.31 3.46
C ASN A 12 -20.26 27.44 4.35
N ALA A 13 -19.97 26.39 5.14
CA ALA A 13 -18.74 26.34 5.92
C ALA A 13 -17.56 26.58 4.97
N PRO A 14 -16.51 27.31 5.40
CA PRO A 14 -15.33 27.51 4.57
C PRO A 14 -14.79 26.15 4.14
N GLU A 15 -14.61 25.98 2.83
CA GLU A 15 -14.11 24.74 2.24
C GLU A 15 -12.70 24.48 2.78
N LYS A 16 -12.49 23.35 3.46
CA LYS A 16 -11.20 23.02 4.09
C LYS A 16 -10.16 22.77 3.00
N GLU A 17 -8.94 23.27 3.19
CA GLU A 17 -7.87 23.07 2.21
C GLU A 17 -7.62 21.57 1.90
N PRO A 18 -7.36 21.22 0.63
CA PRO A 18 -7.02 19.85 0.24
C PRO A 18 -5.74 19.38 0.93
N ILE A 19 -5.74 18.13 1.39
CA ILE A 19 -4.53 17.49 1.93
C ILE A 19 -3.81 16.77 0.81
N ALA A 20 -2.49 16.99 0.70
CA ALA A 20 -1.66 16.27 -0.25
C ALA A 20 -1.61 14.77 0.11
N MET A 21 -1.88 13.90 -0.86
CA MET A 21 -1.77 12.46 -0.73
C MET A 21 -0.31 12.03 -0.92
N GLU A 22 0.08 10.92 -0.30
CA GLU A 22 1.43 10.38 -0.48
C GLU A 22 1.55 9.75 -1.88
N PRO A 23 2.70 9.88 -2.57
CA PRO A 23 2.91 9.23 -3.85
C PRO A 23 3.01 7.70 -3.69
N SER A 24 2.91 6.96 -4.79
CA SER A 24 3.36 5.56 -4.80
C SER A 24 4.89 5.53 -4.68
N ILE A 25 5.41 4.53 -3.95
CA ILE A 25 6.85 4.27 -3.87
C ILE A 25 7.39 3.56 -5.11
N GLU A 26 6.53 3.10 -6.03
CA GLU A 26 6.91 2.38 -7.27
C GLU A 26 8.01 3.10 -8.05
N LYS A 27 7.92 4.43 -8.16
CA LYS A 27 8.90 5.27 -8.87
C LYS A 27 10.31 5.24 -8.26
N ASP A 28 10.43 4.86 -6.99
CA ASP A 28 11.70 4.81 -6.27
C ASP A 28 12.34 3.41 -6.33
N LEU A 29 11.61 2.42 -6.85
CA LEU A 29 12.06 1.03 -6.87
C LEU A 29 12.98 0.77 -8.06
N LYS A 30 13.96 -0.10 -7.84
CA LYS A 30 14.87 -0.56 -8.89
C LYS A 30 14.34 -1.84 -9.53
N GLN A 31 14.76 -2.12 -10.75
CA GLN A 31 14.41 -3.37 -11.42
C GLN A 31 14.92 -4.59 -10.62
N VAL A 32 14.09 -5.63 -10.46
CA VAL A 32 14.44 -6.87 -9.74
C VAL A 32 14.97 -7.98 -10.65
N HIS A 33 14.66 -7.91 -11.95
CA HIS A 33 15.07 -8.90 -12.94
C HIS A 33 15.28 -8.24 -14.32
N PRO A 34 16.33 -8.56 -15.10
CA PRO A 34 16.63 -7.89 -16.37
C PRO A 34 15.49 -7.88 -17.39
N ASP A 35 14.71 -8.97 -17.44
CA ASP A 35 13.61 -9.15 -18.40
C ASP A 35 12.24 -8.69 -17.86
N GLU A 36 12.20 -8.10 -16.67
CA GLU A 36 10.97 -7.65 -16.04
C GLU A 36 11.10 -6.24 -15.49
N ASP A 37 10.21 -5.34 -15.89
CA ASP A 37 10.20 -3.97 -15.37
C ASP A 37 9.58 -3.88 -13.96
N VAL A 38 9.85 -2.76 -13.30
CA VAL A 38 9.34 -2.45 -11.95
C VAL A 38 7.81 -2.51 -11.91
N ASN A 39 7.13 -2.03 -12.95
CA ASN A 39 5.68 -1.97 -12.99
C ASN A 39 5.07 -3.37 -12.98
N HIS A 40 5.65 -4.30 -13.75
CA HIS A 40 5.21 -5.68 -13.81
C HIS A 40 5.39 -6.38 -12.47
N THR A 41 6.56 -6.28 -11.84
CA THR A 41 6.78 -6.87 -10.51
C THR A 41 5.80 -6.27 -9.49
N PHE A 42 5.70 -4.94 -9.45
CA PHE A 42 4.91 -4.23 -8.45
C PHE A 42 3.41 -4.42 -8.63
N ASN A 43 2.89 -4.32 -9.87
CA ASN A 43 1.45 -4.33 -10.14
C ASN A 43 0.90 -5.68 -10.60
N THR A 44 1.73 -6.55 -11.18
CA THR A 44 1.30 -7.89 -11.60
C THR A 44 1.74 -8.98 -10.62
N ARG A 45 3.04 -9.13 -10.33
CA ARG A 45 3.50 -10.21 -9.43
C ARG A 45 2.99 -10.05 -8.00
N PHE A 46 3.03 -8.83 -7.48
CA PHE A 46 2.56 -8.53 -6.12
C PHE A 46 1.09 -8.12 -6.08
N SER A 47 0.30 -8.45 -7.10
CA SER A 47 -1.16 -8.31 -7.05
C SER A 47 -1.78 -9.37 -6.14
N LEU A 48 -2.92 -9.03 -5.53
CA LEU A 48 -3.73 -9.96 -4.76
C LEU A 48 -4.16 -11.17 -5.62
N ASP A 49 -4.61 -10.92 -6.85
CA ASP A 49 -5.07 -11.96 -7.77
C ASP A 49 -3.95 -12.98 -8.07
N ASN A 50 -2.74 -12.51 -8.43
CA ASN A 50 -1.62 -13.43 -8.65
C ASN A 50 -1.26 -14.18 -7.36
N ALA A 51 -1.26 -13.54 -6.19
CA ALA A 51 -0.99 -14.22 -4.93
C ALA A 51 -2.00 -15.35 -4.63
N LEU A 52 -3.29 -15.11 -4.88
CA LEU A 52 -4.35 -16.11 -4.73
C LEU A 52 -4.16 -17.28 -5.72
N ASP A 53 -3.82 -16.98 -6.97
CA ASP A 53 -3.51 -18.00 -7.98
C ASP A 53 -2.31 -18.86 -7.57
N ARG A 54 -1.23 -18.23 -7.06
CA ARG A 54 -0.06 -18.95 -6.54
C ARG A 54 -0.40 -19.83 -5.35
N ILE A 55 -1.23 -19.36 -4.42
CA ILE A 55 -1.73 -20.19 -3.32
C ILE A 55 -2.53 -21.39 -3.87
N GLY A 56 -3.36 -21.20 -4.90
CA GLY A 56 -4.06 -22.27 -5.59
C GLY A 56 -3.11 -23.32 -6.16
N GLN A 57 -2.08 -22.88 -6.88
CA GLN A 57 -1.03 -23.75 -7.44
C GLN A 57 -0.29 -24.53 -6.34
N LEU A 58 0.13 -23.84 -5.27
CA LEU A 58 0.82 -24.44 -4.12
C LEU A 58 0.02 -25.56 -3.45
N LYS A 59 -1.31 -25.42 -3.36
CA LYS A 59 -2.20 -26.47 -2.81
C LYS A 59 -2.25 -27.74 -3.66
N THR A 60 -1.95 -27.62 -4.96
CA THR A 60 -1.98 -28.74 -5.92
C THR A 60 -0.61 -29.35 -6.18
N ILE A 61 0.46 -28.75 -5.66
CA ILE A 61 1.83 -29.23 -5.87
C ILE A 61 2.06 -30.53 -5.10
N SER A 62 2.39 -31.59 -5.86
CA SER A 62 3.04 -32.81 -5.39
C SER A 62 4.50 -32.78 -5.88
N MET A 63 5.47 -32.63 -4.97
CA MET A 63 6.93 -32.49 -5.27
C MET A 63 7.60 -33.86 -5.59
N PRO A 64 8.77 -34.03 -6.30
CA PRO A 64 9.84 -33.12 -6.88
C PRO A 64 10.14 -33.41 -8.41
N PRO A 65 11.26 -33.03 -9.13
CA PRO A 65 12.51 -32.27 -8.86
C PRO A 65 12.66 -30.91 -9.62
N GLY A 66 13.79 -30.20 -9.37
CA GLY A 66 14.36 -29.08 -10.15
C GLY A 66 13.43 -27.87 -10.38
N GLU A 67 12.78 -27.86 -11.54
CA GLU A 67 11.82 -26.83 -11.99
C GLU A 67 10.69 -26.60 -10.98
N LYS A 68 10.22 -27.66 -10.31
CA LYS A 68 9.18 -27.53 -9.28
C LYS A 68 9.65 -26.76 -8.04
N SER A 69 10.96 -26.78 -7.74
CA SER A 69 11.52 -26.02 -6.62
C SER A 69 11.60 -24.53 -6.93
N MET A 70 11.92 -24.17 -8.18
CA MET A 70 11.99 -22.78 -8.64
C MET A 70 10.59 -22.17 -8.77
N ALA A 71 9.64 -22.93 -9.32
CA ALA A 71 8.24 -22.54 -9.34
C ALA A 71 7.68 -22.32 -7.92
N PHE A 72 8.10 -23.14 -6.95
CA PHE A 72 7.71 -22.98 -5.55
C PHE A 72 8.30 -21.70 -4.93
N SER A 73 9.61 -21.44 -5.06
CA SER A 73 10.24 -20.23 -4.51
C SER A 73 9.67 -18.96 -5.12
N ASN A 74 9.50 -18.92 -6.44
CA ASN A 74 8.89 -17.79 -7.14
C ASN A 74 7.44 -17.55 -6.68
N SER A 75 6.67 -18.63 -6.43
CA SER A 75 5.30 -18.53 -5.93
C SER A 75 5.25 -18.00 -4.49
N VAL A 76 6.10 -18.49 -3.60
CA VAL A 76 6.18 -18.01 -2.21
C VAL A 76 6.60 -16.55 -2.17
N GLY A 77 7.61 -16.16 -2.95
CA GLY A 77 8.06 -14.78 -3.03
C GLY A 77 7.00 -13.83 -3.59
N ALA A 78 6.21 -14.25 -4.57
CA ALA A 78 5.09 -13.46 -5.08
C ALA A 78 3.98 -13.25 -4.03
N VAL A 79 3.68 -14.28 -3.23
CA VAL A 79 2.71 -14.19 -2.12
C VAL A 79 3.23 -13.24 -1.04
N GLU A 80 4.49 -13.38 -0.61
CA GLU A 80 5.09 -12.48 0.37
C GLU A 80 5.10 -11.03 -0.12
N GLY A 81 5.51 -10.81 -1.37
CA GLY A 81 5.53 -9.47 -1.95
C GLY A 81 4.13 -8.85 -2.02
N ALA A 82 3.09 -9.62 -2.35
CA ALA A 82 1.71 -9.13 -2.32
C ALA A 82 1.24 -8.78 -0.90
N LEU A 83 1.63 -9.55 0.12
CA LEU A 83 1.29 -9.25 1.51
C LEU A 83 1.97 -7.97 1.98
N ARG A 84 3.27 -7.81 1.71
CA ARG A 84 4.03 -6.61 2.07
C ARG A 84 3.57 -5.38 1.29
N LYS A 85 3.19 -5.56 0.01
CA LYS A 85 2.59 -4.50 -0.81
C LYS A 85 1.31 -3.98 -0.15
N GLN A 86 0.39 -4.88 0.19
CA GLN A 86 -0.86 -4.51 0.84
C GLN A 86 -0.64 -3.88 2.22
N ASP A 87 0.30 -4.37 3.01
CA ASP A 87 0.62 -3.77 4.32
C ASP A 87 1.06 -2.30 4.18
N TYR A 88 2.01 -2.00 3.29
CA TYR A 88 2.43 -0.60 3.08
C TYR A 88 1.27 0.26 2.55
N GLU A 89 0.43 -0.26 1.65
CA GLU A 89 -0.72 0.49 1.09
C GLU A 89 -1.75 0.83 2.18
N ILE A 90 -2.02 -0.12 3.09
CA ILE A 90 -2.88 0.11 4.24
C ILE A 90 -2.26 1.18 5.15
N LYS A 91 -0.96 1.09 5.46
CA LYS A 91 -0.30 2.08 6.34
C LYS A 91 -0.22 3.47 5.72
N LYS A 92 -0.06 3.56 4.40
CA LYS A 92 -0.18 4.80 3.66
C LYS A 92 -1.58 5.42 3.82
N LEU A 93 -2.63 4.64 3.58
CA LEU A 93 -4.01 5.11 3.70
C LEU A 93 -4.35 5.51 5.16
N GLU A 94 -3.84 4.77 6.15
CA GLU A 94 -4.00 5.12 7.57
C GLU A 94 -3.32 6.46 7.90
N PHE A 95 -2.13 6.73 7.35
CA PHE A 95 -1.44 8.00 7.52
C PHE A 95 -2.15 9.16 6.79
N GLU A 96 -2.59 8.95 5.55
CA GLU A 96 -3.36 9.94 4.80
C GLU A 96 -4.67 10.30 5.52
N LEU A 97 -5.36 9.30 6.08
CA LEU A 97 -6.52 9.52 6.95
C LEU A 97 -6.14 10.32 8.20
N ALA A 98 -5.01 10.01 8.85
CA ALA A 98 -4.53 10.75 10.01
C ALA A 98 -4.27 12.22 9.70
N LYS A 99 -3.72 12.55 8.51
CA LYS A 99 -3.56 13.95 8.07
C LYS A 99 -4.90 14.68 8.03
N ILE A 100 -5.96 14.02 7.52
CA ILE A 100 -7.33 14.55 7.46
C ILE A 100 -7.89 14.78 8.85
N LEU A 101 -7.77 13.78 9.73
CA LEU A 101 -8.27 13.87 11.10
C LEU A 101 -7.53 14.95 11.90
N PHE A 102 -6.22 15.11 11.70
CA PHE A 102 -5.42 16.13 12.36
C PHE A 102 -5.83 17.54 11.91
N ARG A 103 -5.99 17.76 10.60
CA ARG A 103 -6.53 19.03 10.05
C ARG A 103 -7.88 19.36 10.67
N ASP A 104 -8.70 18.33 10.90
CA ASP A 104 -10.05 18.47 11.43
C ASP A 104 -10.09 18.60 12.96
N GLY A 105 -8.94 18.49 13.64
CA GLY A 105 -8.83 18.58 15.10
C GLY A 105 -9.30 17.33 15.85
N GLU A 106 -9.51 16.22 15.14
CA GLU A 106 -10.02 14.94 15.67
C GLU A 106 -8.91 14.10 16.33
N ILE A 107 -7.65 14.33 15.94
CA ILE A 107 -6.47 13.69 16.54
C ILE A 107 -5.40 14.72 16.90
N THR A 108 -4.53 14.37 17.84
CA THR A 108 -3.41 15.21 18.25
C THR A 108 -2.23 15.08 17.27
N ARG A 109 -1.23 15.97 17.44
CA ARG A 109 0.00 15.91 16.66
C ARG A 109 0.76 14.60 16.90
N GLU A 110 0.78 14.13 18.14
CA GLU A 110 1.46 12.90 18.53
C GLU A 110 0.83 11.68 17.84
N GLN A 111 -0.49 11.65 17.70
CA GLN A 111 -1.19 10.58 17.00
C GLN A 111 -0.93 10.60 15.48
N LEU A 112 -0.77 11.79 14.89
CA LEU A 112 -0.35 11.94 13.50
C LEU A 112 1.09 11.42 13.31
N ASP A 113 2.01 11.84 14.18
CA ASP A 113 3.42 11.43 14.12
C ASP A 113 3.57 9.91 14.31
N GLU A 114 2.74 9.27 15.13
CA GLU A 114 2.69 7.81 15.26
C GLU A 114 2.31 7.13 13.93
N LYS A 115 1.31 7.66 13.23
CA LYS A 115 0.89 7.13 11.93
C LYS A 115 1.92 7.35 10.83
N GLU A 116 2.62 8.49 10.85
CA GLU A 116 3.77 8.75 9.98
C GLU A 116 4.87 7.72 10.20
N ALA A 117 5.27 7.50 11.46
CA ALA A 117 6.32 6.54 11.80
C ALA A 117 5.97 5.09 11.38
N VAL A 118 4.70 4.69 11.52
CA VAL A 118 4.22 3.37 11.07
C VAL A 118 4.28 3.26 9.54
N TYR A 119 3.88 4.31 8.81
CA TYR A 119 3.97 4.35 7.36
C TYR A 119 5.43 4.29 6.88
N ASP A 120 6.32 5.11 7.43
CA ASP A 120 7.75 5.14 7.08
C ASP A 120 8.43 3.79 7.30
N LYS A 121 8.07 3.12 8.39
CA LYS A 121 8.54 1.77 8.67
C LYS A 121 8.04 0.78 7.60
N ALA A 122 6.76 0.80 7.25
CA ALA A 122 6.21 -0.09 6.23
C ALA A 122 6.84 0.16 4.85
N VAL A 123 7.12 1.42 4.49
CA VAL A 123 7.88 1.77 3.28
C VAL A 123 9.29 1.18 3.31
N SER A 124 9.99 1.33 4.44
CA SER A 124 11.34 0.82 4.61
C SER A 124 11.40 -0.71 4.52
N GLU A 125 10.45 -1.39 5.16
CA GLU A 125 10.34 -2.86 5.15
C GLU A 125 9.99 -3.38 3.76
N PHE A 126 9.10 -2.71 3.02
CA PHE A 126 8.79 -3.09 1.65
C PHE A 126 9.97 -2.87 0.71
N LYS A 127 10.68 -1.74 0.81
CA LYS A 127 11.90 -1.47 0.03
C LYS A 127 13.01 -2.48 0.34
N ALA A 128 13.22 -2.82 1.61
CA ALA A 128 14.20 -3.84 2.00
C ALA A 128 13.84 -5.23 1.44
N PHE A 129 12.56 -5.61 1.49
CA PHE A 129 12.11 -6.85 0.85
C PHE A 129 12.36 -6.80 -0.66
N TRP A 130 11.97 -5.72 -1.32
CA TRP A 130 12.14 -5.53 -2.77
C TRP A 130 13.60 -5.70 -3.20
N GLU A 131 14.55 -5.13 -2.47
CA GLU A 131 15.98 -5.26 -2.74
C GLU A 131 16.51 -6.69 -2.56
N SER A 132 15.89 -7.46 -1.66
CA SER A 132 16.23 -8.87 -1.43
C SER A 132 15.50 -9.85 -2.36
N PHE A 133 14.44 -9.38 -3.03
CA PHE A 133 13.60 -10.20 -3.88
C PHE A 133 14.32 -10.51 -5.19
N GLY A 134 14.58 -11.80 -5.41
CA GLY A 134 15.12 -12.32 -6.66
C GLY A 134 14.11 -13.27 -7.32
N ILE A 135 14.04 -13.22 -8.64
CA ILE A 135 13.32 -14.19 -9.46
C ILE A 135 14.34 -15.21 -9.96
N SER A 136 14.09 -16.50 -9.74
CA SER A 136 14.90 -17.57 -10.33
C SER A 136 14.39 -17.93 -11.73
N ASP A 137 15.33 -18.10 -12.66
CA ASP A 137 15.12 -18.62 -14.02
C ASP A 137 14.95 -20.15 -14.03
#